data_AF-A0A7G8JL11-F1
#
_entry.id   AF-A0A7G8JL11-F1
#
_cell.length_a   1.000
_cell.length_b   1.000
_cell.length_c   1.000
_cell.angle_alpha   90.00
_cell.angle_beta   90.00
_cell.angle_gamma   90.00
#
_symmetry.space_group_name_H-M   'P 1'
#
loop_
_entity.id
_entity.type
_entity.pdbx_description
1 polymer ?
#
loop_
_entity_poly.entity_id
_entity_poly.type
_entity_poly.pdbx_seq_one_letter_code
_entity_poly.pdbx_strand_id
1 'polypeptide(L)'
;MALAQTLTQLEIQTKGKGFTRLNERIETWLGTKEIEQGVLHLTCLHTSCSITINENADPRVLSDLAAWMEAVVPQDGRGPVDAQGQRRRYLHDDEGDDDMPAHIRTALTSQTMTLSVQNGRLLLGTWQAVYLWEHRQLGSTRRIACHLIGDQQATPTRETTTTQIASNQTLLNLRNATRLNQQIQDRIHPEAWAEDGGNATDVDLLIDRLHDISDS
;
A
#
# COMPACT_ATOMS: atom_id res chain seq x y z
N MET A 1 -25.78 4.53 16.02
CA MET A 1 -24.52 5.19 15.66
C MET A 1 -24.84 6.23 14.59
N ALA A 2 -24.18 7.38 14.62
CA ALA A 2 -24.38 8.41 13.61
C ALA A 2 -23.39 8.18 12.47
N LEU A 3 -23.87 8.24 11.23
CA LEU A 3 -23.00 8.20 10.05
C LEU A 3 -22.25 9.53 9.95
N ALA A 4 -20.93 9.46 9.84
CA ALA A 4 -20.07 10.61 9.60
C ALA A 4 -19.20 10.38 8.37
N GLN A 5 -18.73 11.48 7.80
CA GLN A 5 -17.77 11.45 6.71
C GLN A 5 -16.73 12.55 6.85
N THR A 6 -15.54 12.29 6.34
CA THR A 6 -14.45 13.27 6.23
C THR A 6 -13.72 13.09 4.91
N LEU A 7 -13.40 14.20 4.24
CA LEU A 7 -12.61 14.23 3.03
C LEU A 7 -11.40 15.13 3.28
N THR A 8 -10.20 14.57 3.15
CA THR A 8 -8.94 15.30 3.34
C THR A 8 -7.91 14.82 2.32
N GLN A 9 -6.73 15.45 2.30
CA GLN A 9 -5.61 15.02 1.45
C GLN A 9 -4.38 14.73 2.30
N LEU A 10 -3.66 13.67 1.96
CA LEU A 10 -2.34 13.35 2.48
C LEU A 10 -1.29 13.71 1.45
N GLU A 11 -0.26 14.44 1.88
CA GLU A 11 0.96 14.64 1.10
C GLU A 11 1.96 13.54 1.42
N ILE A 12 2.55 12.95 0.39
CA ILE A 12 3.51 11.83 0.46
C ILE A 12 4.77 12.25 -0.28
N GLN A 13 5.92 12.19 0.40
CA GLN A 13 7.21 12.43 -0.24
C GLN A 13 7.77 11.11 -0.77
N THR A 14 8.08 11.06 -2.07
CA THR A 14 8.70 9.89 -2.71
C THR A 14 10.20 10.13 -2.94
N LYS A 15 11.01 9.08 -2.85
CA LYS A 15 12.46 9.16 -3.14
C LYS A 15 12.79 9.02 -4.64
N GLY A 16 11.79 8.67 -5.45
CA GLY A 16 11.95 8.27 -6.85
C GLY A 16 11.26 6.93 -7.08
N LYS A 17 11.54 6.31 -8.22
CA LYS A 17 10.91 5.07 -8.65
C LYS A 17 10.93 4.02 -7.54
N GLY A 18 9.78 3.44 -7.26
CA GLY A 18 9.63 2.37 -6.28
C GLY A 18 8.39 2.53 -5.42
N PHE A 19 8.42 1.90 -4.25
CA PHE A 19 7.26 1.79 -3.37
C PHE A 19 7.48 2.61 -2.10
N THR A 20 6.52 3.46 -1.77
CA THR A 20 6.46 4.17 -0.49
C THR A 20 5.30 3.60 0.30
N ARG A 21 5.58 2.97 1.44
CA ARG A 21 4.54 2.43 2.32
C ARG A 21 3.69 3.56 2.90
N LEU A 22 2.37 3.36 2.91
CA LEU A 22 1.39 4.36 3.35
C LEU A 22 0.75 4.02 4.71
N ASN A 23 0.93 2.80 5.22
CA ASN A 23 0.28 2.31 6.43
C ASN A 23 0.44 3.29 7.60
N GLU A 24 1.67 3.68 7.99
CA GLU A 24 1.85 4.53 9.17
C GLU A 24 1.17 5.90 9.00
N ARG A 25 1.21 6.45 7.79
CA ARG A 25 0.58 7.74 7.46
C ARG A 25 -0.94 7.66 7.52
N ILE A 26 -1.52 6.59 6.97
CA ILE A 26 -2.97 6.37 6.97
C ILE A 26 -3.46 6.08 8.39
N GLU A 27 -2.78 5.22 9.15
CA GLU A 27 -3.13 4.89 10.54
C GLU A 27 -3.04 6.11 11.46
N THR A 28 -1.99 6.93 11.31
CA THR A 28 -1.87 8.20 12.04
C THR A 28 -3.04 9.13 11.70
N TRP A 29 -3.40 9.21 10.43
CA TRP A 29 -4.52 10.03 9.98
C TRP A 29 -5.87 9.50 10.50
N LEU A 30 -6.10 8.19 10.45
CA LEU A 30 -7.30 7.53 10.98
C LEU A 30 -7.45 7.78 12.49
N GLY A 31 -6.34 7.74 13.24
CA GLY A 31 -6.32 8.05 14.68
C GLY A 31 -6.75 9.48 15.03
N THR A 32 -6.81 10.40 14.05
CA THR A 32 -7.38 11.75 14.25
C THR A 32 -8.89 11.82 14.00
N LYS A 33 -9.52 10.71 13.59
CA LYS A 33 -10.95 10.64 13.22
C LYS A 33 -11.74 9.91 14.29
N GLU A 34 -12.99 10.30 14.47
CA GLU A 34 -13.91 9.66 15.41
C GLU A 34 -14.73 8.51 14.80
N ILE A 35 -14.26 7.94 13.67
CA ILE A 35 -14.94 6.86 12.94
C ILE A 35 -14.26 5.54 13.28
N GLU A 36 -15.01 4.61 13.90
CA GLU A 36 -14.46 3.30 14.28
C GLU A 36 -14.70 2.21 13.23
N GLN A 37 -15.86 2.22 12.59
CA GLN A 37 -16.25 1.23 11.58
C GLN A 37 -16.63 1.97 10.32
N GLY A 38 -16.00 1.63 9.19
CA GLY A 38 -16.27 2.36 7.96
C GLY A 38 -15.49 1.89 6.76
N VAL A 39 -15.48 2.77 5.76
CA VAL A 39 -14.81 2.56 4.48
C VAL A 39 -13.98 3.78 4.17
N LEU A 40 -12.68 3.57 3.93
CA LEU A 40 -11.75 4.57 3.44
C LEU A 40 -11.57 4.38 1.94
N HIS A 41 -11.97 5.38 1.17
CA HIS A 41 -11.63 5.50 -0.24
C HIS A 41 -10.41 6.41 -0.42
N LEU A 42 -9.40 5.88 -1.11
CA LEU A 42 -8.18 6.58 -1.49
C LEU A 42 -8.21 6.90 -2.97
N THR A 43 -7.82 8.10 -3.35
CA THR A 43 -7.63 8.53 -4.74
C THR A 43 -6.27 9.18 -4.91
N CYS A 44 -5.41 8.60 -5.75
CA CYS A 44 -4.18 9.22 -6.20
C CYS A 44 -4.51 10.39 -7.13
N LEU A 45 -4.11 11.61 -6.76
CA LEU A 45 -4.38 12.81 -7.55
C LEU A 45 -3.29 13.09 -8.60
N HIS A 46 -2.69 12.03 -9.15
CA HIS A 46 -1.55 12.06 -10.07
C HIS A 46 -1.68 10.99 -11.14
N THR A 47 -1.14 11.25 -12.33
CA THR A 47 -1.17 10.35 -13.49
C THR A 47 0.13 9.59 -13.72
N SER A 48 1.14 9.81 -12.86
CA SER A 48 2.48 9.21 -12.97
C SER A 48 2.90 8.43 -11.71
N CYS A 49 1.94 8.13 -10.84
CA CYS A 49 2.10 7.17 -9.74
C CYS A 49 0.75 6.48 -9.48
N SER A 50 0.75 5.44 -8.66
CA SER A 50 -0.42 4.60 -8.39
C SER A 50 -0.48 4.18 -6.92
N ILE A 51 -1.59 3.58 -6.51
CA ILE A 51 -1.78 2.98 -5.18
C ILE A 51 -1.96 1.48 -5.37
N THR A 52 -1.27 0.67 -4.56
CA THR A 52 -1.36 -0.79 -4.59
C THR A 52 -1.33 -1.38 -3.19
N ILE A 53 -1.88 -2.60 -3.06
CA ILE A 53 -1.86 -3.39 -1.83
C ILE A 53 -1.12 -4.67 -2.13
N ASN A 54 -0.08 -4.97 -1.35
CA ASN A 54 0.76 -6.14 -1.60
C ASN A 54 1.47 -6.61 -0.33
N GLU A 55 2.34 -7.60 -0.48
CA GLU A 55 3.10 -8.19 0.60
C GLU A 55 3.97 -7.15 1.34
N ASN A 56 4.06 -7.31 2.66
CA ASN A 56 4.80 -6.43 3.56
C ASN A 56 5.93 -7.13 4.33
N ALA A 57 6.17 -8.42 4.05
CA ALA A 57 7.14 -9.25 4.72
C ALA A 57 8.42 -9.43 3.90
N ASP A 58 8.28 -9.87 2.65
CA ASP A 58 9.42 -10.07 1.76
C ASP A 58 9.63 -8.87 0.80
N PRO A 59 10.75 -8.12 0.91
CA PRO A 59 11.05 -7.01 0.00
C PRO A 59 11.29 -7.45 -1.46
N ARG A 60 11.56 -8.74 -1.72
CA ARG A 60 11.73 -9.26 -3.08
C ARG A 60 10.44 -9.17 -3.89
N VAL A 61 9.28 -9.31 -3.26
CA VAL A 61 7.98 -9.17 -3.95
C VAL A 61 7.86 -7.80 -4.62
N LEU A 62 8.22 -6.73 -3.91
CA LEU A 62 8.22 -5.38 -4.48
C LEU A 62 9.30 -5.20 -5.56
N SER A 63 10.46 -5.84 -5.36
CA SER A 63 11.57 -5.78 -6.32
C SER A 63 11.21 -6.48 -7.64
N ASP A 64 10.58 -7.63 -7.59
CA ASP A 64 10.11 -8.40 -8.75
C ASP A 64 8.95 -7.70 -9.45
N LEU A 65 8.02 -7.09 -8.71
CA LEU A 65 6.98 -6.24 -9.29
C LEU A 65 7.57 -5.05 -10.06
N ALA A 66 8.59 -4.40 -9.50
CA ALA A 66 9.30 -3.31 -10.19
C ALA A 66 10.04 -3.81 -11.44
N ALA A 67 10.75 -4.94 -11.35
CA ALA A 67 11.47 -5.53 -12.47
C ALA A 67 10.53 -5.96 -13.60
N TRP A 68 9.40 -6.59 -13.26
CA TRP A 68 8.38 -6.97 -14.22
C TRP A 68 7.79 -5.74 -14.92
N MET A 69 7.46 -4.69 -14.17
CA MET A 69 6.94 -3.45 -14.74
C MET A 69 7.95 -2.76 -15.67
N GLU A 70 9.25 -2.80 -15.33
CA GLU A 70 10.32 -2.30 -16.19
C GLU A 70 10.42 -3.07 -17.50
N ALA A 71 10.24 -4.39 -17.47
CA ALA A 71 10.27 -5.22 -18.67
C ALA A 71 9.06 -4.94 -19.60
N VAL A 72 7.88 -4.73 -19.03
CA VAL A 72 6.64 -4.52 -19.79
C VAL A 72 6.50 -3.07 -20.27
N VAL A 73 6.87 -2.11 -19.43
CA VAL A 73 6.79 -0.67 -19.72
C VAL A 73 8.13 0.00 -19.39
N PRO A 74 9.16 -0.14 -20.25
CA PRO A 74 10.46 0.47 -20.02
C PRO A 74 10.38 2.00 -19.95
N GLN A 75 11.25 2.59 -19.13
CA GLN A 75 11.37 4.05 -18.98
C GLN A 75 12.38 4.69 -19.94
N ASP A 76 12.62 4.08 -21.11
CA ASP A 76 13.61 4.52 -22.10
C ASP A 76 13.04 5.47 -23.17
N GLY A 77 11.81 5.96 -22.97
CA GLY A 77 11.09 6.82 -23.92
C GLY A 77 10.64 6.12 -25.20
N ARG A 78 10.82 4.79 -25.32
CA ARG A 78 10.52 4.04 -26.53
C ARG A 78 9.17 3.34 -26.43
N GLY A 79 8.30 3.69 -27.36
CA GLY A 79 7.01 3.09 -27.59
C GLY A 79 7.04 1.79 -28.41
N PRO A 80 5.87 1.36 -28.89
CA PRO A 80 5.70 0.05 -29.49
C PRO A 80 6.52 -0.09 -30.78
N VAL A 81 6.77 -1.36 -31.12
CA VAL A 81 7.47 -1.77 -32.32
C VAL A 81 6.54 -1.59 -33.52
N ASP A 82 7.03 -0.97 -34.59
CA ASP A 82 6.32 -0.84 -35.86
C ASP A 82 6.41 -2.13 -36.71
N ALA A 83 5.80 -2.11 -37.90
CA ALA A 83 5.79 -3.25 -38.81
C ALA A 83 7.20 -3.67 -39.29
N GLN A 84 8.22 -2.83 -39.06
CA GLN A 84 9.60 -3.02 -39.47
C GLN A 84 10.51 -3.44 -38.30
N GLY A 85 9.94 -3.69 -37.12
CA GLY A 85 10.72 -4.08 -35.95
C GLY A 85 11.39 -2.92 -35.22
N GLN A 86 11.07 -1.66 -35.55
CA GLN A 86 11.65 -0.48 -34.91
C GLN A 86 10.73 0.08 -33.83
N ARG A 87 11.29 0.40 -32.66
CA ARG A 87 10.55 1.13 -31.61
C ARG A 87 10.55 2.61 -31.92
N ARG A 88 9.35 3.20 -32.04
CA ARG A 88 9.19 4.66 -32.12
C ARG A 88 9.30 5.28 -30.73
N ARG A 89 9.82 6.50 -30.59
CA ARG A 89 9.67 7.27 -29.35
C ARG A 89 8.20 7.56 -29.03
N TYR A 90 7.85 7.61 -27.76
CA TYR A 90 6.58 8.20 -27.35
C TYR A 90 6.55 9.68 -27.73
N LEU A 91 5.35 10.18 -28.06
CA LEU A 91 5.17 11.60 -28.42
C LEU A 91 5.09 12.51 -27.19
N HIS A 92 4.78 11.95 -26.02
CA HIS A 92 4.67 12.68 -24.77
C HIS A 92 5.94 12.40 -23.94
N ASP A 93 6.92 13.28 -24.11
CA ASP A 93 8.22 13.25 -23.43
C ASP A 93 8.59 14.62 -22.85
N ASP A 94 7.57 15.47 -22.62
CA ASP A 94 7.72 16.85 -22.15
C ASP A 94 8.45 16.92 -20.80
N GLU A 95 8.26 15.90 -19.95
CA GLU A 95 8.95 15.75 -18.67
C GLU A 95 10.08 14.70 -18.68
N GLY A 96 10.57 14.29 -19.86
CA GLY A 96 11.68 13.35 -20.04
C GLY A 96 11.28 11.94 -20.53
N ASP A 97 12.29 11.08 -20.72
CA ASP A 97 12.12 9.74 -21.33
C ASP A 97 11.17 8.83 -20.54
N ASP A 98 10.99 9.04 -19.24
CA ASP A 98 10.12 8.25 -18.37
C ASP A 98 8.70 8.84 -18.22
N ASP A 99 8.34 9.88 -18.99
CA ASP A 99 7.07 10.61 -18.89
C ASP A 99 5.88 9.75 -19.34
N MET A 100 5.75 9.49 -20.64
CA MET A 100 4.73 8.57 -21.13
C MET A 100 4.78 7.16 -20.50
N PRO A 101 5.95 6.55 -20.25
CA PRO A 101 6.01 5.29 -19.50
C PRO A 101 5.31 5.36 -18.14
N ALA A 102 5.48 6.43 -17.36
CA ALA A 102 4.82 6.56 -16.07
C ALA A 102 3.28 6.62 -16.20
N HIS A 103 2.76 7.28 -17.23
CA HIS A 103 1.33 7.29 -17.55
C HIS A 103 0.80 5.89 -17.88
N ILE A 104 1.53 5.12 -18.68
CA ILE A 104 1.15 3.74 -19.03
C ILE A 104 1.16 2.86 -17.77
N ARG A 105 2.19 2.96 -16.93
CA ARG A 105 2.28 2.21 -15.67
C ARG A 105 1.12 2.55 -14.74
N THR A 106 0.73 3.82 -14.64
CA THR A 106 -0.48 4.23 -13.90
C THR A 106 -1.76 3.64 -14.51
N ALA A 107 -1.90 3.61 -15.83
CA ALA A 107 -3.06 3.03 -16.52
C ALA A 107 -3.18 1.50 -16.36
N LEU A 108 -2.05 0.80 -16.18
CA LEU A 108 -2.01 -0.66 -15.93
C LEU A 108 -2.18 -1.04 -14.45
N THR A 109 -2.13 -0.06 -13.55
CA THR A 109 -2.21 -0.27 -12.10
C THR A 109 -3.52 0.31 -11.57
N SER A 110 -3.50 0.95 -10.40
CA SER A 110 -4.71 1.49 -9.78
C SER A 110 -4.47 2.91 -9.27
N GLN A 111 -5.35 3.83 -9.63
CA GLN A 111 -5.33 5.19 -9.06
C GLN A 111 -6.20 5.30 -7.81
N THR A 112 -7.11 4.36 -7.60
CA THR A 112 -8.05 4.37 -6.47
C THR A 112 -8.02 3.07 -5.71
N MET A 113 -8.29 3.13 -4.41
CA MET A 113 -8.41 1.93 -3.57
C MET A 113 -9.46 2.17 -2.49
N THR A 114 -10.27 1.16 -2.22
CA THR A 114 -11.26 1.21 -1.15
C THR A 114 -10.89 0.16 -0.10
N LEU A 115 -10.74 0.60 1.16
CA LEU A 115 -10.28 -0.19 2.29
C LEU A 115 -11.32 -0.17 3.40
N SER A 116 -11.50 -1.31 4.06
CA SER A 116 -12.33 -1.39 5.27
C SER A 116 -11.57 -0.81 6.48
N VAL A 117 -12.29 -0.09 7.33
CA VAL A 117 -11.79 0.43 8.60
C VAL A 117 -12.54 -0.28 9.72
N GLN A 118 -11.79 -0.87 10.65
CA GLN A 118 -12.32 -1.56 11.83
C GLN A 118 -11.56 -1.10 13.08
N ASN A 119 -12.30 -0.72 14.12
CA ASN A 119 -11.76 -0.18 15.38
C ASN A 119 -10.80 1.00 15.15
N GLY A 120 -11.14 1.87 14.18
CA GLY A 120 -10.34 3.05 13.84
C GLY A 120 -9.01 2.74 13.12
N ARG A 121 -8.82 1.52 12.63
CA ARG A 121 -7.63 1.07 11.90
C ARG A 121 -7.98 0.44 10.57
N LEU A 122 -7.04 0.36 9.64
CA LEU A 122 -7.24 -0.41 8.43
C LEU A 122 -7.42 -1.89 8.76
N LEU A 123 -8.45 -2.51 8.17
CA LEU A 123 -8.60 -3.95 8.19
C LEU A 123 -7.82 -4.54 7.01
N LEU A 124 -6.60 -4.99 7.30
CA LEU A 124 -5.68 -5.62 6.35
C LEU A 124 -5.38 -7.07 6.78
N GLY A 125 -5.09 -7.92 5.81
CA GLY A 125 -4.51 -9.24 6.09
C GLY A 125 -3.11 -9.12 6.68
N THR A 126 -2.62 -10.18 7.35
CA THR A 126 -1.31 -10.22 8.01
C THR A 126 -0.17 -9.74 7.11
N TRP A 127 -0.20 -10.13 5.84
CA TRP A 127 0.86 -9.85 4.87
C TRP A 127 0.63 -8.57 4.09
N GLN A 128 -0.47 -7.86 4.29
CA GLN A 128 -0.84 -6.74 3.44
C GLN A 128 -0.29 -5.40 3.95
N ALA A 129 0.26 -4.62 3.03
CA ALA A 129 0.49 -3.19 3.21
C ALA A 129 0.02 -2.41 1.98
N VAL A 130 -0.35 -1.15 2.20
CA VAL A 130 -0.76 -0.20 1.18
C VAL A 130 0.48 0.61 0.80
N TYR A 131 0.74 0.73 -0.50
CA TYR A 131 1.88 1.42 -1.06
C TYR A 131 1.43 2.46 -2.08
N LEU A 132 2.12 3.60 -2.11
CA LEU A 132 2.20 4.43 -3.30
C LEU A 132 3.34 3.88 -4.16
N TRP A 133 3.05 3.55 -5.41
CA TRP A 133 4.05 3.12 -6.39
C TRP A 133 4.37 4.30 -7.31
N GLU A 134 5.56 4.87 -7.11
CA GLU A 134 6.13 5.95 -7.89
C GLU A 134 6.69 5.41 -9.21
N HIS A 135 6.17 5.92 -10.33
CA HIS A 135 6.56 5.47 -11.67
C HIS A 135 7.53 6.43 -12.35
N ARG A 136 7.86 7.57 -11.73
CA ARG A 136 8.89 8.50 -12.22
C ARG A 136 10.25 8.15 -11.60
N GLN A 137 11.34 8.38 -12.34
CA GLN A 137 12.70 8.12 -11.85
C GLN A 137 13.02 9.00 -10.65
N LEU A 138 12.68 10.29 -10.72
CA LEU A 138 12.90 11.27 -9.65
C LEU A 138 11.70 11.32 -8.70
N GLY A 139 12.01 11.55 -7.42
CA GLY A 139 11.01 11.72 -6.37
C GLY A 139 10.25 13.03 -6.49
N SER A 140 9.04 13.05 -5.93
CA SER A 140 8.18 14.23 -5.91
C SER A 140 7.23 14.21 -4.71
N THR A 141 6.54 15.32 -4.48
CA THR A 141 5.44 15.38 -3.51
C THR A 141 4.14 14.93 -4.16
N ARG A 142 3.66 13.75 -3.76
CA ARG A 142 2.38 13.17 -4.21
C ARG A 142 1.25 13.54 -3.26
N ARG A 143 0.03 13.53 -3.77
CA ARG A 143 -1.21 13.87 -3.04
C ARG A 143 -2.20 12.74 -3.21
N ILE A 144 -2.73 12.26 -2.10
CA ILE A 144 -3.76 11.22 -2.05
C ILE A 144 -4.98 11.82 -1.34
N ALA A 145 -6.12 11.85 -2.02
CA ALA A 145 -7.39 12.16 -1.35
C ALA A 145 -7.84 10.97 -0.52
N CYS A 146 -8.26 11.24 0.71
CA CYS A 146 -8.76 10.26 1.69
C CYS A 146 -10.19 10.63 2.05
N HIS A 147 -11.15 9.84 1.56
CA HIS A 147 -12.56 9.96 1.91
C HIS A 147 -12.96 8.80 2.82
N LEU A 148 -13.19 9.11 4.09
CA LEU A 148 -13.64 8.13 5.08
C LEU A 148 -15.11 8.37 5.37
N ILE A 149 -15.92 7.30 5.33
CA ILE A 149 -17.33 7.30 5.69
C ILE A 149 -17.58 6.14 6.64
N GLY A 150 -18.28 6.36 7.74
CA GLY A 150 -18.54 5.30 8.71
C GLY A 150 -19.28 5.77 9.95
N ASP A 151 -19.42 4.84 10.90
CA ASP A 151 -20.08 5.09 12.17
C ASP A 151 -19.14 5.82 13.13
N GLN A 152 -19.61 6.96 13.64
CA GLN A 152 -18.95 7.67 14.73
C GLN A 152 -19.03 6.87 16.04
N GLN A 153 -17.97 6.98 16.86
CA GLN A 153 -18.05 6.56 18.26
C GLN A 153 -19.25 7.23 18.92
N ALA A 154 -20.10 6.42 19.57
CA ALA A 154 -21.05 6.99 20.50
C ALA A 154 -20.25 7.59 21.66
N THR A 155 -20.38 8.90 21.90
CA THR A 155 -19.95 9.49 23.18
C THR A 155 -20.55 8.64 24.29
N PRO A 156 -19.77 8.16 25.29
CA PRO A 156 -20.30 7.27 26.30
C PRO A 156 -21.33 8.03 27.13
N THR A 157 -22.59 7.89 26.75
CA THR A 157 -23.71 8.18 27.62
C THR A 157 -23.72 7.04 28.63
N ARG A 158 -23.71 7.35 29.93
CA ARG A 158 -23.80 6.31 30.96
C ARG A 158 -25.01 5.44 30.67
N GLU A 159 -24.77 4.12 30.61
CA GLU A 159 -25.72 3.02 30.33
C GLU A 159 -26.07 2.87 28.83
N THR A 160 -25.92 1.72 28.16
CA THR A 160 -26.13 0.32 28.56
C THR A 160 -25.15 -0.60 27.80
N THR A 161 -24.50 -1.53 28.49
CA THR A 161 -23.63 -2.55 27.90
C THR A 161 -24.43 -3.51 27.02
N THR A 162 -24.39 -3.31 25.70
CA THR A 162 -24.81 -4.34 24.74
C THR A 162 -23.56 -4.98 24.16
N THR A 163 -23.18 -6.12 24.73
CA THR A 163 -22.02 -6.91 24.32
C THR A 163 -22.26 -7.49 22.93
N GLN A 164 -21.64 -6.93 21.88
CA GLN A 164 -21.47 -7.65 20.62
C GLN A 164 -20.46 -8.77 20.86
N ILE A 165 -20.93 -10.02 20.90
CA ILE A 165 -20.10 -11.20 21.05
C ILE A 165 -19.51 -11.53 19.67
N ALA A 166 -18.38 -10.92 19.33
CA ALA A 166 -17.46 -11.58 18.41
C ALA A 166 -16.98 -12.86 19.12
N SER A 167 -16.93 -14.00 18.40
CA SER A 167 -16.48 -15.25 19.00
C SER A 167 -15.08 -15.06 19.60
N ASN A 168 -14.82 -15.65 20.77
CA ASN A 168 -13.50 -15.56 21.42
C ASN A 168 -12.38 -15.99 20.45
N GLN A 169 -12.66 -16.94 19.56
CA GLN A 169 -11.74 -17.40 18.52
C GLN A 169 -11.40 -16.29 17.51
N THR A 170 -12.38 -15.53 17.02
CA THR A 170 -12.15 -14.43 16.07
C THR A 170 -11.31 -13.32 16.71
N LEU A 171 -11.58 -12.99 17.97
CA LEU A 171 -10.82 -11.98 18.71
C LEU A 171 -9.38 -12.44 18.99
N LEU A 172 -9.18 -13.72 19.32
CA LEU A 172 -7.87 -14.34 19.47
C LEU A 172 -7.09 -14.33 18.15
N ASN A 173 -7.72 -14.73 17.05
CA ASN A 173 -7.09 -14.75 15.73
C ASN A 173 -6.68 -13.35 15.27
N LEU A 174 -7.54 -12.34 15.44
CA LEU A 174 -7.20 -10.94 15.12
C LEU A 174 -6.04 -10.42 15.97
N ARG A 175 -6.04 -10.73 17.28
CA ARG A 175 -4.94 -10.36 18.19
C ARG A 175 -3.63 -11.04 17.80
N ASN A 176 -3.68 -12.32 17.44
CA ASN A 176 -2.52 -13.09 17.01
C ASN A 176 -1.98 -12.56 15.69
N ALA A 177 -2.83 -12.33 14.69
CA ALA A 177 -2.46 -11.75 13.40
C ALA A 177 -1.85 -10.34 13.56
N THR A 178 -2.45 -9.50 14.41
CA THR A 178 -1.91 -8.16 14.70
C THR A 178 -0.53 -8.25 15.35
N ARG A 179 -0.36 -9.15 16.32
CA ARG A 179 0.92 -9.36 17.02
C ARG A 179 1.99 -9.92 16.07
N LEU A 180 1.61 -10.86 15.20
CA LEU A 180 2.47 -11.45 14.20
C LEU A 180 2.93 -10.39 13.18
N ASN A 181 2.00 -9.60 12.65
CA ASN A 181 2.31 -8.49 11.77
C ASN A 181 3.29 -7.51 12.43
N GLN A 182 3.05 -7.11 13.69
CA GLN A 182 3.98 -6.25 14.43
C GLN A 182 5.37 -6.90 14.56
N GLN A 183 5.45 -8.20 14.88
CA GLN A 183 6.72 -8.92 14.98
C GLN A 183 7.47 -9.03 13.65
N ILE A 184 6.75 -9.17 12.54
CA ILE A 184 7.31 -9.11 11.19
C ILE A 184 7.87 -7.71 10.95
N GLN A 185 7.08 -6.67 11.20
CA GLN A 185 7.47 -5.28 10.96
C GLN A 185 8.67 -4.85 11.83
N ASP A 186 8.74 -5.29 13.08
CA ASP A 186 9.86 -4.98 13.98
C ASP A 186 11.18 -5.64 13.55
N ARG A 187 11.13 -6.67 12.71
CA ARG A 187 12.30 -7.43 12.23
C ARG A 187 12.71 -7.08 10.81
N ILE A 188 11.87 -6.38 10.06
CA ILE A 188 12.21 -5.91 8.72
C ILE A 188 13.16 -4.72 8.87
N HIS A 189 14.43 -4.95 8.56
CA HIS A 189 15.40 -3.90 8.27
C HIS A 189 15.48 -3.75 6.74
N PRO A 190 14.83 -2.73 6.13
CA PRO A 190 14.80 -2.56 4.68
C PRO A 190 16.19 -2.45 4.05
N GLU A 191 17.19 -2.02 4.82
CA GLU A 191 18.57 -1.81 4.36
C GLU A 191 19.50 -3.01 4.62
N ALA A 192 19.16 -3.93 5.54
CA ALA A 192 20.02 -5.09 5.85
C ALA A 192 20.13 -6.08 4.67
N TRP A 193 19.09 -6.15 3.85
CA TRP A 193 19.02 -6.99 2.66
C TRP A 193 19.84 -6.49 1.48
N ALA A 194 20.11 -5.17 1.39
CA ALA A 194 20.95 -4.63 0.33
C ALA A 194 22.42 -5.10 0.45
N GLU A 195 22.82 -5.63 1.61
CA GLU A 195 24.20 -5.98 1.92
C GLU A 195 24.59 -7.44 1.56
N ASP A 196 23.64 -8.37 1.36
CA ASP A 196 23.94 -9.81 1.27
C ASP A 196 23.90 -10.43 -0.14
N GLY A 197 23.46 -9.68 -1.16
CA GLY A 197 23.51 -10.11 -2.56
C GLY A 197 22.57 -11.26 -2.94
N GLY A 198 21.51 -11.54 -2.16
CA GLY A 198 20.44 -12.46 -2.56
C GLY A 198 20.69 -13.93 -2.23
N ASN A 199 21.54 -14.24 -1.25
CA ASN A 199 21.58 -15.56 -0.63
C ASN A 199 20.40 -15.74 0.33
N ALA A 200 19.76 -16.91 0.34
CA ALA A 200 18.69 -17.19 1.29
C ALA A 200 19.18 -17.01 2.73
N THR A 201 18.66 -16.00 3.43
CA THR A 201 19.08 -15.65 4.78
C THR A 201 18.22 -16.35 5.83
N ASP A 202 18.63 -16.27 7.09
CA ASP A 202 17.75 -16.67 8.21
C ASP A 202 16.42 -15.88 8.21
N VAL A 203 16.37 -14.70 7.58
CA VAL A 203 15.14 -13.91 7.41
C VAL A 203 14.19 -14.58 6.42
N ASP A 204 14.69 -15.18 5.34
CA ASP A 204 13.88 -15.95 4.37
C ASP A 204 13.19 -17.14 5.01
N LEU A 205 13.99 -17.97 5.68
CA LEU A 205 13.50 -19.16 6.37
C LEU A 205 12.53 -18.79 7.50
N LEU A 206 12.67 -17.59 8.08
CA LEU A 206 11.75 -17.05 9.06
C LEU A 206 10.43 -16.62 8.39
N ILE A 207 10.47 -15.90 7.27
CA ILE A 207 9.28 -15.48 6.52
C ILE A 207 8.47 -16.72 6.10
N ASP A 208 9.13 -17.75 5.55
CA ASP A 208 8.50 -19.02 5.17
C ASP A 208 7.82 -19.69 6.38
N ARG A 209 8.50 -19.74 7.53
CA ARG A 209 7.91 -20.27 8.78
C ARG A 209 6.75 -19.43 9.30
N LEU A 210 6.79 -18.12 9.10
CA LEU A 210 5.72 -17.23 9.54
C LEU A 210 4.49 -17.35 8.63
N HIS A 211 4.69 -17.60 7.33
CA HIS A 211 3.61 -17.99 6.40
C HIS A 211 2.91 -19.26 6.88
N ASP A 212 3.66 -20.32 7.18
CA ASP A 212 3.12 -21.58 7.72
C ASP A 212 2.28 -21.40 9.00
N ILE A 213 2.69 -20.48 9.88
CA ILE A 213 1.98 -20.17 11.14
C ILE A 213 0.71 -19.34 10.88
N SER A 214 0.70 -18.52 9.82
CA SER A 214 -0.45 -17.66 9.50
C SER A 214 -1.58 -18.41 8.80
N ASP A 215 -1.26 -19.51 8.12
CA ASP A 215 -2.20 -20.36 7.39
C ASP A 215 -2.81 -21.50 8.25
N SER A 216 -2.35 -21.66 9.50
CA SER A 216 -2.79 -22.67 10.48
C SER A 216 -3.77 -22.13 11.52
#